data_AF-A0A950Z2U1-F1
#
_entry.id   AF-A0A950Z2U1-F1
#
_cell.length_a   1.000
_cell.length_b   1.000
_cell.length_c   1.000
_cell.angle_alpha   90.00
_cell.angle_beta   90.00
_cell.angle_gamma   90.00
#
_symmetry.space_group_name_H-M   'P 1'
#
loop_
_entity.id
_entity.type
_entity.pdbx_description
1 polymer ?
#
loop_
_entity_poly.entity_id
_entity_poly.type
_entity_poly.pdbx_seq_one_letter_code
_entity_poly.pdbx_strand_id
1 'polypeptide(L)'
;MPQHLYRGWYQVGFEREIRDKVTPLRIGNLRLLLVKQENEFGAYNATCPHRGAHLAFGGTLDRGAIICPFHGYRIGLGSDSDCQFKTPRYRTLAVGGLLFVLLSERHENGLTRLLEELNATHYLVPGFTMTAQAPAELVVENGFDPAHFQSVHRLKRRPNLKLSPGDSGELHLSGTFYAEAFETAWHNGAVQDAGTEMQFLAQVISPNVCVSRLGENTVISGSTPNGDGSCTIRVSVAAPATEDGSPPSQQAIRALLRDSKLAYEQDLVIWENRIHDAPNRLTPEDDLILAFQKFCMRFEDEKSAANEAHATCSVR
;
A
#
# COMPACT_ATOMS: atom_id res chain seq x y z
N MET A 1 -12.26 -10.02 -13.30
CA MET A 1 -12.23 -8.60 -13.72
C MET A 1 -10.79 -8.20 -13.99
N PRO A 2 -10.52 -7.32 -14.98
CA PRO A 2 -9.19 -6.76 -15.18
C PRO A 2 -8.77 -6.02 -13.89
N GLN A 3 -7.60 -6.34 -13.34
CA GLN A 3 -7.05 -5.59 -12.22
C GLN A 3 -6.27 -4.39 -12.76
N HIS A 4 -6.57 -3.19 -12.26
CA HIS A 4 -5.82 -1.99 -12.59
C HIS A 4 -4.47 -2.05 -11.88
N LEU A 5 -3.38 -1.97 -12.67
CA LEU A 5 -2.04 -1.82 -12.13
C LEU A 5 -1.67 -0.34 -12.20
N TYR A 6 -1.92 0.39 -11.12
CA TYR A 6 -1.52 1.79 -10.99
C TYR A 6 -0.01 1.90 -10.82
N ARG A 7 0.62 2.93 -11.40
CA ARG A 7 2.08 3.12 -11.37
C ARG A 7 2.64 3.76 -10.09
N GLY A 8 1.86 3.78 -9.02
CA GLY A 8 2.24 4.35 -7.72
C GLY A 8 2.98 3.36 -6.81
N TRP A 9 2.86 3.63 -5.51
CA TRP A 9 3.39 2.80 -4.43
C TRP A 9 2.48 1.61 -4.10
N TYR A 10 3.12 0.52 -3.68
CA TYR A 10 2.48 -0.66 -3.09
C TYR A 10 3.26 -1.10 -1.85
N GLN A 11 2.56 -1.43 -0.77
CA GLN A 11 3.15 -2.12 0.36
C GLN A 11 3.21 -3.63 0.09
N VAL A 12 4.41 -4.14 -0.19
CA VAL A 12 4.59 -5.52 -0.68
C VAL A 12 4.89 -6.53 0.43
N GLY A 13 5.21 -6.08 1.64
CA GLY A 13 5.56 -6.97 2.74
C GLY A 13 5.90 -6.25 4.04
N PHE A 14 6.08 -7.03 5.09
CA PHE A 14 6.86 -6.64 6.27
C PHE A 14 8.24 -7.28 6.20
N GLU A 15 9.27 -6.59 6.67
CA GLU A 15 10.65 -7.11 6.63
C GLU A 15 10.81 -8.45 7.36
N ARG A 16 10.06 -8.65 8.45
CA ARG A 16 10.01 -9.91 9.22
C ARG A 16 9.49 -11.12 8.42
N GLU A 17 8.81 -10.88 7.31
CA GLU A 17 8.31 -11.93 6.40
C GLU A 17 9.41 -12.38 5.43
N ILE A 18 10.46 -11.58 5.23
CA ILE A 18 11.52 -11.82 4.25
C ILE A 18 12.70 -12.54 4.90
N ARG A 19 12.74 -13.86 4.68
CA ARG A 19 13.77 -14.76 5.23
C ARG A 19 14.91 -15.00 4.25
N ASP A 20 14.57 -15.23 2.98
CA ASP A 20 15.52 -15.62 1.95
C ASP A 20 16.17 -14.41 1.28
N LYS A 21 17.39 -14.58 0.78
CA LYS A 21 18.09 -13.56 -0.02
C LYS A 21 17.36 -13.23 -1.32
N VAL A 22 16.58 -14.18 -1.82
CA VAL A 22 15.78 -14.10 -3.04
C VAL A 22 14.37 -14.51 -2.69
N THR A 23 13.41 -13.59 -2.78
CA THR A 23 12.01 -13.84 -2.45
C THR A 23 11.13 -13.49 -3.67
N PRO A 24 10.28 -14.41 -4.16
CA PRO A 24 9.29 -14.07 -5.18
C PRO A 24 8.22 -13.15 -4.58
N LEU A 25 7.91 -12.06 -5.29
CA LEU A 25 6.81 -11.16 -4.97
C LEU A 25 5.95 -10.94 -6.20
N ARG A 26 4.76 -10.36 -6.02
CA ARG A 26 3.93 -9.89 -7.12
C ARG A 26 3.12 -8.66 -6.75
N ILE A 27 2.76 -7.90 -7.78
CA ILE A 27 1.76 -6.83 -7.74
C ILE A 27 0.84 -7.07 -8.93
N GLY A 28 -0.33 -7.65 -8.67
CA GLY A 28 -1.25 -8.10 -9.70
C GLY A 28 -0.58 -9.12 -10.62
N ASN A 29 -0.44 -8.76 -11.91
CA ASN A 29 0.25 -9.58 -12.90
C ASN A 29 1.76 -9.32 -13.00
N LEU A 30 2.26 -8.24 -12.39
CA LEU A 30 3.69 -7.98 -12.34
C LEU A 30 4.36 -8.99 -11.40
N ARG A 31 5.38 -9.69 -11.91
CA ARG A 31 6.19 -10.65 -11.15
C ARG A 31 7.47 -9.96 -10.73
N LEU A 32 7.74 -9.98 -9.43
CA LEU A 32 8.88 -9.30 -8.84
C LEU A 32 9.82 -10.30 -8.17
N LEU A 33 11.10 -9.98 -8.25
CA LEU A 33 12.20 -10.60 -7.56
C LEU A 33 12.60 -9.60 -6.47
N LEU A 34 12.38 -9.95 -5.20
CA LEU A 34 12.95 -9.21 -4.09
C LEU A 34 14.32 -9.81 -3.75
N VAL A 35 15.32 -8.97 -3.76
CA VAL A 35 16.69 -9.30 -3.33
C VAL A 35 16.95 -8.62 -2.01
N LYS A 36 17.37 -9.40 -1.03
CA LYS A 36 17.87 -8.93 0.26
C LYS A 36 19.37 -9.13 0.29
N GLN A 37 20.12 -8.03 0.35
CA GLN A 37 21.58 -8.04 0.50
C GLN A 37 21.94 -7.19 1.72
N GLU A 38 22.66 -7.82 2.66
CA GLU A 38 22.93 -7.23 3.97
C GLU A 38 21.62 -6.81 4.66
N ASN A 39 21.38 -5.51 4.81
CA ASN A 39 20.16 -4.93 5.36
C ASN A 39 19.38 -4.07 4.35
N GLU A 40 19.70 -4.19 3.06
CA GLU A 40 19.01 -3.47 1.99
C GLU A 40 18.10 -4.39 1.17
N PHE A 41 17.02 -3.81 0.67
CA PHE A 41 16.06 -4.47 -0.19
C PHE A 41 16.06 -3.84 -1.58
N GLY A 42 16.01 -4.69 -2.61
CA GLY A 42 15.83 -4.28 -3.99
C GLY A 42 14.79 -5.15 -4.68
N ALA A 43 13.73 -4.54 -5.21
CA ALA A 43 12.77 -5.19 -6.07
C ALA A 43 13.15 -5.04 -7.55
N TYR A 44 13.08 -6.13 -8.29
CA TYR A 44 13.41 -6.21 -9.72
C TYR A 44 12.32 -6.95 -10.48
N ASN A 45 12.24 -6.79 -11.80
CA ASN A 45 11.38 -7.64 -12.60
C ASN A 45 11.87 -9.11 -12.52
N ALA A 46 10.98 -10.04 -12.19
CA ALA A 46 11.34 -11.45 -12.05
C ALA A 46 11.44 -12.18 -13.39
N THR A 47 10.97 -11.59 -14.48
CA THR A 47 10.94 -12.26 -15.78
C THR A 47 12.33 -12.22 -16.42
N CYS A 48 12.93 -13.40 -16.63
CA CYS A 48 14.21 -13.49 -17.33
C CYS A 48 14.07 -12.94 -18.75
N PRO A 49 14.88 -11.95 -19.16
CA PRO A 49 14.77 -11.32 -20.48
C PRO A 49 15.20 -12.24 -21.62
N HIS A 50 15.86 -13.37 -21.33
CA HIS A 50 16.23 -14.35 -22.35
C HIS A 50 15.01 -15.14 -22.84
N ARG A 51 14.37 -15.90 -21.95
CA ARG A 51 13.26 -16.83 -22.30
C ARG A 51 12.19 -16.94 -21.20
N GLY A 52 11.95 -15.85 -20.47
CA GLY A 52 10.78 -15.72 -19.58
C GLY A 52 10.78 -16.54 -18.28
N ALA A 53 11.87 -17.24 -17.95
CA ALA A 53 11.98 -17.97 -16.68
C ALA A 53 11.82 -17.01 -15.48
N HIS A 54 11.10 -17.44 -14.44
CA HIS A 54 10.94 -16.65 -13.24
C HIS A 54 12.20 -16.72 -12.38
N LEU A 55 12.96 -15.62 -12.34
CA LEU A 55 14.30 -15.55 -11.72
C LEU A 55 14.29 -15.85 -10.22
N ALA A 56 13.21 -15.53 -9.51
CA ALA A 56 13.13 -15.81 -8.07
C ALA A 56 12.90 -17.28 -7.71
N PHE A 57 12.58 -18.17 -8.66
CA PHE A 57 12.39 -19.60 -8.40
C PHE A 57 13.59 -20.40 -8.89
N GLY A 58 14.48 -20.76 -7.96
CA GLY A 58 15.70 -21.52 -8.25
C GLY A 58 16.86 -20.68 -8.81
N GLY A 59 16.68 -19.37 -9.01
CA GLY A 59 17.78 -18.48 -9.36
C GLY A 59 18.72 -18.24 -8.19
N THR A 60 20.00 -18.05 -8.49
CA THR A 60 21.06 -17.90 -7.50
C THR A 60 21.71 -16.52 -7.62
N LEU A 61 21.83 -15.78 -6.52
CA LEU A 61 22.55 -14.51 -6.52
C LEU A 61 24.05 -14.71 -6.73
N ASP A 62 24.63 -13.89 -7.58
CA ASP A 62 26.08 -13.88 -7.85
C ASP A 62 26.55 -12.48 -8.23
N ARG A 63 27.10 -11.74 -7.26
CA ARG A 63 27.79 -10.43 -7.43
C ARG A 63 27.04 -9.46 -8.34
N GLY A 64 25.94 -8.88 -7.86
CA GLY A 64 25.14 -7.92 -8.63
C GLY A 64 24.31 -8.52 -9.77
N ALA A 65 24.28 -9.85 -9.90
CA ALA A 65 23.46 -10.56 -10.86
C ALA A 65 22.68 -11.70 -10.19
N ILE A 66 21.70 -12.24 -10.90
CA ILE A 66 21.04 -13.50 -10.59
C ILE A 66 21.29 -14.48 -11.74
N ILE A 67 21.80 -15.68 -11.45
CA ILE A 67 21.92 -16.72 -12.48
C ILE A 67 20.53 -17.29 -12.73
N CYS A 68 20.12 -17.26 -14.00
CA CYS A 68 18.84 -17.78 -14.41
C CYS A 68 18.78 -19.30 -14.17
N PRO A 69 17.73 -19.82 -13.50
CA PRO A 69 17.59 -21.24 -13.21
C PRO A 69 17.44 -22.11 -14.46
N PHE A 70 17.09 -21.52 -15.60
CA PHE A 70 16.79 -22.29 -16.81
C PHE A 70 18.05 -22.58 -17.65
N HIS A 71 18.81 -21.55 -18.01
CA HIS A 71 19.96 -21.68 -18.93
C HIS A 71 21.27 -21.20 -18.32
N GLY A 72 21.31 -20.85 -17.03
CA GLY A 72 22.52 -20.43 -16.33
C GLY A 72 23.05 -19.03 -16.68
N TYR A 73 22.37 -18.28 -17.55
CA TYR A 73 22.78 -16.91 -17.87
C TYR A 73 22.82 -16.02 -16.63
N ARG A 74 23.91 -15.25 -16.49
CA ARG A 74 24.00 -14.14 -15.53
C ARG A 74 23.09 -13.01 -16.00
N ILE A 75 22.07 -12.70 -15.20
CA ILE A 75 21.16 -11.58 -15.43
C ILE A 75 21.53 -10.46 -14.45
N GLY A 76 22.03 -9.34 -14.97
CA GLY A 76 22.38 -8.17 -14.16
C GLY A 76 21.15 -7.60 -13.45
N LEU A 77 21.31 -7.26 -12.18
CA LEU A 77 20.28 -6.62 -11.37
C LEU A 77 20.36 -5.10 -11.55
N GLY A 78 19.35 -4.50 -12.18
CA GLY A 78 19.37 -3.11 -12.59
C GLY A 78 20.08 -2.88 -13.92
N SER A 79 20.07 -1.63 -14.37
CA SER A 79 20.56 -1.25 -15.70
C SER A 79 22.09 -1.09 -15.77
N ASP A 80 22.74 -0.80 -14.63
CA ASP A 80 24.15 -0.42 -14.52
C ASP A 80 25.12 -1.62 -14.47
N SER A 81 24.71 -2.78 -14.97
CA SER A 81 25.52 -4.01 -15.01
C SER A 81 26.19 -4.24 -16.37
N ASP A 82 27.35 -4.90 -16.40
CA ASP A 82 28.01 -5.35 -17.63
C ASP A 82 27.45 -6.69 -18.17
N CYS A 83 26.45 -7.27 -17.50
CA CYS A 83 25.82 -8.50 -17.97
C CYS A 83 25.10 -8.27 -19.31
N GLN A 84 25.18 -9.27 -20.21
CA GLN A 84 24.45 -9.27 -21.49
C GLN A 84 22.94 -9.08 -21.29
N PHE A 85 22.38 -9.79 -20.33
CA PHE A 85 20.97 -9.70 -19.95
C PHE A 85 20.84 -8.93 -18.64
N LYS A 86 19.78 -8.11 -18.54
CA LYS A 86 19.53 -7.26 -17.37
C LYS A 86 18.05 -7.27 -17.03
N THR A 87 17.73 -7.08 -15.76
CA THR A 87 16.35 -6.88 -15.31
C THR A 87 16.22 -5.54 -14.59
N PRO A 88 15.22 -4.71 -14.92
CA PRO A 88 15.06 -3.39 -14.32
C PRO A 88 14.79 -3.48 -12.82
N ARG A 89 15.32 -2.50 -12.08
CA ARG A 89 15.03 -2.28 -10.66
C ARG A 89 13.84 -1.34 -10.52
N TYR A 90 12.97 -1.63 -9.57
CA TYR A 90 11.95 -0.71 -9.08
C TYR A 90 12.43 -0.04 -7.80
N ARG A 91 12.07 1.22 -7.60
CA ARG A 91 12.40 1.89 -6.33
C ARG A 91 11.74 1.15 -5.18
N THR A 92 12.55 0.87 -4.17
CA THR A 92 12.19 0.06 -3.01
C THR A 92 12.47 0.89 -1.77
N LEU A 93 11.52 0.95 -0.85
CA LEU A 93 11.64 1.66 0.42
C LEU A 93 11.42 0.67 1.56
N ALA A 94 12.40 0.56 2.44
CA ALA A 94 12.32 -0.19 3.68
C ALA A 94 12.44 0.79 4.85
N VAL A 95 11.40 0.91 5.67
CA VAL A 95 11.34 1.88 6.78
C VAL A 95 10.48 1.32 7.90
N GLY A 96 11.03 1.28 9.11
CA GLY A 96 10.32 0.78 10.30
C GLY A 96 9.75 -0.63 10.16
N GLY A 97 10.43 -1.52 9.41
CA GLY A 97 9.97 -2.88 9.14
C GLY A 97 8.90 -2.99 8.06
N LEU A 98 8.55 -1.90 7.38
CA LEU A 98 7.59 -1.85 6.27
C LEU A 98 8.34 -1.83 4.94
N LEU A 99 7.88 -2.64 3.98
CA LEU A 99 8.51 -2.74 2.66
C LEU A 99 7.56 -2.28 1.55
N PHE A 100 8.00 -1.29 0.78
CA PHE A 100 7.25 -0.69 -0.32
C PHE A 100 8.01 -0.77 -1.64
N VAL A 101 7.26 -0.83 -2.74
CA VAL A 101 7.78 -0.75 -4.11
C VAL A 101 7.03 0.33 -4.89
N LEU A 102 7.76 1.23 -5.54
CA LEU A 102 7.24 2.25 -6.45
C LEU A 102 7.42 1.80 -7.90
N LEU A 103 6.32 1.81 -8.66
CA LEU A 103 6.35 1.40 -10.06
C LEU A 103 6.79 2.51 -11.03
N SER A 104 6.74 3.78 -10.62
CA SER A 104 7.17 4.92 -11.43
C SER A 104 7.53 6.13 -10.56
N GLU A 105 8.74 6.67 -10.73
CA GLU A 105 9.23 7.85 -9.97
C GLU A 105 8.31 9.08 -10.08
N ARG A 106 7.54 9.22 -11.18
CA ARG A 106 6.52 10.28 -11.35
C ARG A 106 5.50 10.31 -10.21
N HIS A 107 5.29 9.18 -9.54
CA HIS A 107 4.25 8.98 -8.54
C HIS A 107 4.81 8.73 -7.14
N GLU A 108 6.02 9.23 -6.85
CA GLU A 108 6.61 9.17 -5.52
C GLU A 108 5.71 9.84 -4.47
N ASN A 109 5.09 10.96 -4.83
CA ASN A 109 4.03 11.64 -4.08
C ASN A 109 4.31 11.87 -2.59
N GLY A 110 5.59 11.99 -2.20
CA GLY A 110 6.02 12.30 -0.85
C GLY A 110 6.06 11.11 0.11
N LEU A 111 5.84 9.85 -0.33
CA LEU A 111 5.78 8.72 0.59
C LEU A 111 7.09 8.55 1.38
N THR A 112 8.24 8.66 0.69
CA THR A 112 9.55 8.45 1.30
C THR A 112 9.75 9.42 2.45
N ARG A 113 9.57 10.72 2.18
CA ARG A 113 9.69 11.78 3.17
C ARG A 113 8.71 11.59 4.32
N LEU A 114 7.44 11.33 4.01
CA LEU A 114 6.40 11.14 5.01
C LEU A 114 6.72 10.02 6.00
N LEU A 115 7.17 8.86 5.49
CA LEU A 115 7.49 7.71 6.35
C LEU A 115 8.80 7.90 7.11
N GLU A 116 9.80 8.58 6.54
CA GLU A 116 11.03 8.93 7.25
C GLU A 116 10.78 9.90 8.41
N GLU A 117 10.01 10.98 8.18
CA GLU A 117 9.61 11.94 9.21
C GLU A 117 8.77 11.27 10.30
N LEU A 118 7.87 10.37 9.91
CA LEU A 118 7.06 9.61 10.86
C LEU A 118 7.92 8.65 11.68
N ASN A 119 8.84 7.90 11.06
CA ASN A 119 9.73 6.97 11.73
C ASN A 119 10.77 7.67 12.63
N ALA A 120 11.05 8.95 12.41
CA ALA A 120 11.90 9.76 13.28
C ALA A 120 11.21 10.16 14.59
N THR A 121 9.88 10.20 14.61
CA THR A 121 9.08 10.72 15.75
C THR A 121 8.19 9.65 16.40
N HIS A 122 7.92 8.56 15.69
CA HIS A 122 7.03 7.49 16.08
C HIS A 122 7.70 6.13 15.91
N TYR A 123 7.24 5.16 16.68
CA TYR A 123 7.56 3.77 16.45
C TYR A 123 6.60 3.20 15.41
N LEU A 124 7.12 2.93 14.21
CA LEU A 124 6.39 2.19 13.19
C LEU A 124 6.28 0.73 13.62
N VAL A 125 5.05 0.23 13.73
CA VAL A 125 4.75 -1.13 14.13
C VAL A 125 4.07 -1.85 12.96
N PRO A 126 4.76 -2.80 12.31
CA PRO A 126 4.11 -3.62 11.31
C PRO A 126 3.01 -4.46 11.97
N GLY A 127 1.76 -4.24 11.54
CA GLY A 127 0.58 -4.77 12.20
C GLY A 127 0.19 -6.15 11.68
N PHE A 128 -0.90 -6.20 10.93
CA PHE A 128 -1.49 -7.44 10.41
C PHE A 128 -1.62 -7.41 8.89
N THR A 129 -1.81 -8.60 8.34
CA THR A 129 -2.07 -8.85 6.92
C THR A 129 -3.42 -9.58 6.81
N MET A 130 -4.25 -9.18 5.85
CA MET A 130 -5.49 -9.88 5.50
C MET A 130 -5.65 -9.92 3.98
N THR A 131 -6.57 -10.76 3.51
CA THR A 131 -6.91 -10.87 2.08
C THR A 131 -8.38 -10.49 1.92
N ALA A 132 -8.69 -9.78 0.85
CA ALA A 132 -10.06 -9.42 0.48
C ALA A 132 -10.32 -9.82 -0.97
N GLN A 133 -11.47 -10.42 -1.25
CA GLN A 133 -11.93 -10.67 -2.61
C GLN A 133 -12.49 -9.38 -3.23
N ALA A 134 -11.61 -8.41 -3.50
CA ALA A 134 -11.97 -7.11 -4.05
C ALA A 134 -10.82 -6.46 -4.83
N PRO A 135 -11.11 -5.52 -5.75
CA PRO A 135 -10.11 -4.60 -6.32
C PRO A 135 -9.34 -3.87 -5.22
N ALA A 136 -8.03 -3.70 -5.40
CA ALA A 136 -7.16 -3.19 -4.35
C ALA A 136 -7.45 -1.72 -3.98
N GLU A 137 -7.82 -0.90 -4.97
CA GLU A 137 -8.14 0.51 -4.79
C GLU A 137 -9.39 0.74 -3.94
N LEU A 138 -10.31 -0.23 -3.90
CA LEU A 138 -11.55 -0.13 -3.12
C LEU A 138 -11.26 0.04 -1.61
N VAL A 139 -10.15 -0.54 -1.14
CA VAL A 139 -9.73 -0.47 0.26
C VAL A 139 -9.45 0.98 0.67
N VAL A 140 -8.88 1.79 -0.23
CA VAL A 140 -8.62 3.21 0.02
C VAL A 140 -9.84 4.06 -0.35
N GLU A 141 -10.56 3.71 -1.44
CA GLU A 141 -11.79 4.37 -1.87
C GLU A 141 -12.84 4.41 -0.74
N ASN A 142 -12.97 3.35 0.07
CA ASN A 142 -13.89 3.29 1.21
C ASN A 142 -13.77 4.51 2.15
N GLY A 143 -12.57 5.05 2.33
CA GLY A 143 -12.36 6.25 3.15
C GLY A 143 -13.05 7.51 2.62
N PHE A 144 -13.38 7.53 1.32
CA PHE A 144 -14.05 8.62 0.62
C PHE A 144 -15.57 8.47 0.58
N ASP A 145 -16.14 7.44 1.22
CA ASP A 145 -17.59 7.29 1.37
C ASP A 145 -18.01 7.65 2.81
N PRO A 146 -18.50 8.88 3.06
CA PRO A 146 -18.98 9.25 4.39
C PRO A 146 -20.21 8.43 4.84
N ALA A 147 -21.02 7.91 3.92
CA ALA A 147 -22.21 7.12 4.25
C ALA A 147 -21.87 5.70 4.71
N HIS A 148 -20.79 5.09 4.20
CA HIS A 148 -20.36 3.78 4.66
C HIS A 148 -20.01 3.77 6.16
N PHE A 149 -19.43 4.86 6.68
CA PHE A 149 -19.10 4.96 8.10
C PHE A 149 -20.34 4.83 9.00
N GLN A 150 -21.49 5.35 8.57
CA GLN A 150 -22.75 5.19 9.33
C GLN A 150 -23.34 3.79 9.20
N SER A 151 -23.29 3.17 8.02
CA SER A 151 -23.94 1.89 7.76
C SER A 151 -23.11 0.68 8.18
N VAL A 152 -21.81 0.68 7.86
CA VAL A 152 -20.87 -0.43 8.14
C VAL A 152 -20.28 -0.28 9.54
N HIS A 153 -19.70 0.88 9.85
CA HIS A 153 -19.06 1.13 11.15
C HIS A 153 -20.01 1.66 12.22
N ARG A 154 -21.30 1.81 11.90
CA ARG A 154 -22.37 2.21 12.84
C ARG A 154 -22.13 3.55 13.52
N LEU A 155 -21.41 4.46 12.88
CA LEU A 155 -21.21 5.81 13.39
C LEU A 155 -22.56 6.51 13.54
N LYS A 156 -22.84 7.07 14.72
CA LYS A 156 -24.08 7.81 14.99
C LYS A 156 -24.26 9.05 14.11
N ARG A 157 -23.16 9.63 13.63
CA ARG A 157 -23.13 10.83 12.78
C ARG A 157 -22.25 10.57 11.57
N ARG A 158 -22.71 11.06 10.41
CA ARG A 158 -21.92 11.08 9.18
C ARG A 158 -20.74 12.07 9.36
N PRO A 159 -19.50 11.68 9.07
CA PRO A 159 -18.37 12.60 9.16
C PRO A 159 -18.48 13.67 8.06
N ASN A 160 -18.10 14.91 8.40
CA ASN A 160 -17.98 15.97 7.41
C ASN A 160 -16.55 15.94 6.83
N LEU A 161 -16.41 15.33 5.66
CA LEU A 161 -15.13 15.14 5.00
C LEU A 161 -14.93 16.19 3.90
N LYS A 162 -13.71 16.70 3.79
CA LYS A 162 -13.29 17.72 2.83
C LYS A 162 -12.01 17.31 2.14
N LEU A 163 -12.00 17.50 0.84
CA LEU A 163 -10.82 17.26 0.01
C LEU A 163 -9.94 18.49 -0.08
N SER A 164 -8.65 18.24 -0.09
CA SER A 164 -7.64 19.20 -0.52
C SER A 164 -6.50 18.48 -1.24
N PRO A 165 -5.85 19.10 -2.23
CA PRO A 165 -4.62 18.56 -2.78
C PRO A 165 -3.49 18.65 -1.73
N GLY A 166 -2.54 17.71 -1.80
CA GLY A 166 -1.25 17.83 -1.12
C GLY A 166 -0.17 18.42 -2.03
N ASP A 167 0.94 18.82 -1.43
CA ASP A 167 2.01 19.57 -2.12
C ASP A 167 2.89 18.68 -3.01
N SER A 168 2.90 17.36 -2.77
CA SER A 168 3.70 16.39 -3.52
C SER A 168 2.89 15.62 -4.57
N GLY A 169 1.60 15.92 -4.71
CA GLY A 169 0.68 15.23 -5.65
C GLY A 169 -0.24 14.20 -4.99
N GLU A 170 -0.10 13.97 -3.69
CA GLU A 170 -1.03 13.23 -2.85
C GLU A 170 -2.39 13.93 -2.72
N LEU A 171 -3.41 13.20 -2.27
CA LEU A 171 -4.73 13.73 -1.97
C LEU A 171 -4.97 13.70 -0.46
N HIS A 172 -5.46 14.80 0.10
CA HIS A 172 -5.84 14.89 1.50
C HIS A 172 -7.35 14.81 1.65
N LEU A 173 -7.81 13.98 2.57
CA LEU A 173 -9.17 13.93 3.04
C LEU A 173 -9.17 14.27 4.53
N SER A 174 -9.71 15.43 4.86
CA SER A 174 -9.74 15.96 6.23
C SER A 174 -11.17 16.00 6.74
N GLY A 175 -11.36 15.90 8.05
CA GLY A 175 -12.69 16.02 8.62
C GLY A 175 -12.70 15.88 10.12
N THR A 176 -13.90 15.87 10.67
CA THR A 176 -14.11 15.70 12.11
C THR A 176 -14.98 14.48 12.34
N PHE A 177 -14.51 13.62 13.23
CA PHE A 177 -15.28 12.49 13.74
C PHE A 177 -15.59 12.72 15.22
N TYR A 178 -16.61 12.04 15.73
CA TYR A 178 -17.06 12.19 17.11
C TYR A 178 -16.79 10.91 17.91
N ALA A 179 -16.24 11.03 19.11
CA ALA A 179 -15.92 9.88 19.97
C ALA A 179 -17.14 8.98 20.26
N GLU A 180 -18.34 9.56 20.42
CA GLU A 180 -19.61 8.82 20.57
C GLU A 180 -19.96 7.90 19.39
N ALA A 181 -19.42 8.21 18.22
CA ALA A 181 -19.66 7.46 17.01
C ALA A 181 -18.81 6.18 16.97
N PHE A 182 -17.65 6.17 17.64
CA PHE A 182 -16.76 5.02 17.72
C PHE A 182 -17.02 4.23 19.01
N GLU A 183 -18.13 3.48 19.04
CA GLU A 183 -18.34 2.46 20.09
C GLU A 183 -17.31 1.30 20.00
N THR A 184 -16.36 1.37 19.06
CA THR A 184 -15.17 0.51 18.98
C THR A 184 -13.90 1.27 19.34
N ALA A 185 -13.40 0.95 20.53
CA ALA A 185 -12.09 1.03 21.20
C ALA A 185 -10.80 1.62 20.55
N TRP A 186 -10.82 2.46 19.51
CA TRP A 186 -9.65 3.29 19.11
C TRP A 186 -9.16 4.27 20.21
N HIS A 187 -9.80 4.20 21.38
CA HIS A 187 -9.53 4.96 22.58
C HIS A 187 -8.51 4.23 23.47
N ASN A 188 -7.51 4.98 23.93
CA ASN A 188 -6.49 4.56 24.90
C ASN A 188 -7.06 4.35 26.32
N GLY A 189 -8.20 3.66 26.47
CA GLY A 189 -8.84 3.37 27.76
C GLY A 189 -9.35 4.59 28.54
N ALA A 190 -9.12 5.82 28.05
CA ALA A 190 -9.72 7.02 28.60
C ALA A 190 -11.15 7.15 28.07
N VAL A 191 -12.12 7.19 28.99
CA VAL A 191 -13.48 7.64 28.69
C VAL A 191 -13.36 9.10 28.25
N GLN A 192 -13.30 9.35 26.94
CA GLN A 192 -13.54 10.69 26.42
C GLN A 192 -15.03 10.98 26.58
N ASP A 193 -15.36 12.20 26.99
CA ASP A 193 -16.75 12.63 27.12
C ASP A 193 -17.47 12.42 25.79
N ALA A 194 -18.68 11.89 25.89
CA ALA A 194 -19.63 11.82 24.81
C ALA A 194 -19.74 13.23 24.18
N GLY A 195 -19.27 13.37 22.93
CA GLY A 195 -19.26 14.61 22.17
C GLY A 195 -17.88 15.13 21.77
N THR A 196 -16.79 14.48 22.20
CA THR A 196 -15.42 14.90 21.86
C THR A 196 -15.17 14.80 20.34
N GLU A 197 -14.76 15.92 19.74
CA GLU A 197 -14.39 16.03 18.34
C GLU A 197 -12.94 15.57 18.13
N MET A 198 -12.74 14.62 17.22
CA MET A 198 -11.44 14.13 16.80
C MET A 198 -11.17 14.57 15.38
N GLN A 199 -10.02 15.23 15.19
CA GLN A 199 -9.56 15.62 13.87
C GLN A 199 -9.07 14.39 13.12
N PHE A 200 -9.51 14.28 11.87
CA PHE A 200 -9.13 13.24 10.94
C PHE A 200 -8.38 13.83 9.76
N LEU A 201 -7.31 13.17 9.36
CA LEU A 201 -6.57 13.45 8.14
C LEU A 201 -6.12 12.15 7.50
N ALA A 202 -6.61 11.83 6.31
CA ALA A 202 -6.05 10.82 5.44
C ALA A 202 -5.21 11.46 4.35
N GLN A 203 -3.96 11.04 4.23
CA GLN A 203 -3.05 11.35 3.14
C GLN A 203 -2.98 10.15 2.21
N VAL A 204 -3.60 10.27 1.03
CA VAL A 204 -3.65 9.23 0.01
C VAL A 204 -2.53 9.46 -0.99
N ILE A 205 -1.49 8.66 -0.87
CA ILE A 205 -0.23 8.83 -1.58
C ILE A 205 -0.27 8.12 -2.93
N SER A 206 -0.99 7.00 -2.99
CA SER A 206 -1.24 6.20 -4.18
C SER A 206 -2.62 5.56 -4.07
N PRO A 207 -3.21 5.06 -5.18
CA PRO A 207 -4.53 4.42 -5.15
C PRO A 207 -4.66 3.28 -4.12
N ASN A 208 -3.54 2.70 -3.73
CA ASN A 208 -3.47 1.57 -2.82
C ASN A 208 -2.65 1.84 -1.55
N VAL A 209 -2.26 3.09 -1.27
CA VAL A 209 -1.47 3.45 -0.07
C VAL A 209 -2.02 4.72 0.55
N CYS A 210 -2.40 4.63 1.82
CA CYS A 210 -2.95 5.73 2.61
C CYS A 210 -2.29 5.78 3.99
N VAL A 211 -1.99 6.99 4.46
CA VAL A 211 -1.60 7.26 5.84
C VAL A 211 -2.69 8.11 6.49
N SER A 212 -3.41 7.53 7.43
CA SER A 212 -4.53 8.18 8.11
C SER A 212 -4.18 8.50 9.56
N ARG A 213 -4.68 9.64 10.05
CA ARG A 213 -4.52 10.11 11.42
C ARG A 213 -5.89 10.41 11.99
N LEU A 214 -6.13 9.96 13.22
CA LEU A 214 -7.32 10.27 13.99
C LEU A 214 -6.86 10.59 15.42
N GLY A 215 -6.92 11.88 15.79
CA GLY A 215 -6.25 12.35 17.00
C GLY A 215 -4.74 12.09 16.91
N GLU A 216 -4.18 11.42 17.92
CA GLU A 216 -2.75 11.07 17.99
C GLU A 216 -2.41 9.74 17.29
N ASN A 217 -3.42 8.95 16.92
CA ASN A 217 -3.21 7.63 16.33
C ASN A 217 -2.96 7.77 14.83
N THR A 218 -1.91 7.12 14.34
CA THR A 218 -1.60 7.06 12.90
C THR A 218 -1.64 5.63 12.40
N VAL A 219 -2.34 5.41 11.29
CA VAL A 219 -2.47 4.12 10.61
C VAL A 219 -2.00 4.23 9.17
N ILE A 220 -1.09 3.33 8.80
CA ILE A 220 -0.56 3.18 7.45
C ILE A 220 -1.23 1.94 6.87
N SER A 221 -1.99 2.13 5.79
CA SER A 221 -2.65 1.05 5.08
C SER A 221 -2.14 0.93 3.65
N GLY A 222 -1.92 -0.32 3.24
CA GLY A 222 -1.56 -0.68 1.88
C GLY A 222 -2.42 -1.83 1.39
N SER A 223 -2.91 -1.76 0.16
CA SER A 223 -3.52 -2.88 -0.55
C SER A 223 -2.67 -3.27 -1.75
N THR A 224 -2.53 -4.55 -2.05
CA THR A 224 -1.73 -5.03 -3.19
C THR A 224 -2.52 -6.06 -3.95
N PRO A 225 -2.79 -5.87 -5.26
CA PRO A 225 -3.54 -6.85 -6.04
C PRO A 225 -2.78 -8.18 -6.12
N ASN A 226 -3.51 -9.30 -6.03
CA ASN A 226 -2.91 -10.65 -6.07
C ASN A 226 -2.88 -11.27 -7.49
N GLY A 227 -3.55 -10.67 -8.47
CA GLY A 227 -3.62 -11.16 -9.86
C GLY A 227 -4.86 -12.00 -10.18
N ASP A 228 -5.68 -12.36 -9.19
CA ASP A 228 -6.85 -13.25 -9.31
C ASP A 228 -8.18 -12.55 -9.00
N GLY A 229 -8.18 -11.22 -8.92
CA GLY A 229 -9.34 -10.44 -8.49
C GLY A 229 -9.35 -10.12 -6.99
N SER A 230 -8.51 -10.79 -6.18
CA SER A 230 -8.31 -10.46 -4.77
C SER A 230 -7.16 -9.46 -4.56
N CYS A 231 -7.07 -8.92 -3.35
CA CYS A 231 -5.95 -8.12 -2.89
C CYS A 231 -5.48 -8.54 -1.50
N THR A 232 -4.21 -8.29 -1.21
CA THR A 232 -3.61 -8.41 0.13
C THR A 232 -3.57 -7.04 0.77
N ILE A 233 -4.19 -6.88 1.93
CA ILE A 233 -4.22 -5.67 2.72
C ILE A 233 -3.20 -5.80 3.85
N ARG A 234 -2.38 -4.78 4.04
CA ARG A 234 -1.43 -4.65 5.14
C ARG A 234 -1.73 -3.38 5.90
N VAL A 235 -1.80 -3.52 7.22
CA VAL A 235 -2.07 -2.40 8.12
C VAL A 235 -0.97 -2.34 9.16
N SER A 236 -0.44 -1.14 9.35
CA SER A 236 0.60 -0.81 10.33
C SER A 236 0.15 0.39 11.11
N VAL A 237 0.67 0.55 12.32
CA VAL A 237 0.41 1.73 13.15
C VAL A 237 1.71 2.47 13.39
N ALA A 238 1.64 3.78 13.48
CA ALA A 238 2.74 4.59 13.99
C ALA A 238 2.31 5.14 15.34
N ALA A 239 2.96 4.66 16.39
CA ALA A 239 2.63 5.01 17.76
C ALA A 239 3.67 6.02 18.28
N PRO A 240 3.24 7.14 18.88
CA PRO A 240 4.17 8.17 19.34
C PRO A 240 5.09 7.61 20.43
N ALA A 241 6.33 8.11 20.46
CA ALA A 241 7.21 7.84 21.60
C ALA A 241 6.60 8.43 22.88
N THR A 242 6.86 7.81 24.02
CA THR A 242 6.54 8.40 25.33
C THR A 242 7.41 9.64 25.58
N GLU A 243 7.08 10.45 26.59
CA GLU A 243 7.83 11.67 26.93
C GLU A 243 9.33 11.43 27.18
N ASP A 244 9.70 10.25 27.66
CA ASP A 244 11.09 9.83 27.89
C ASP A 244 11.77 9.20 26.64
N GLY A 245 11.09 9.20 25.50
CA GLY A 245 11.56 8.63 24.23
C GLY A 245 11.43 7.11 24.12
N SER A 246 10.89 6.43 25.12
CA SER A 246 10.72 4.97 25.09
C SER A 246 9.55 4.54 24.18
N PRO A 247 9.52 3.26 23.73
CA PRO A 247 8.40 2.76 22.94
C PRO A 247 7.08 2.81 23.72
N PRO A 248 5.96 3.11 23.05
CA PRO A 248 4.65 3.04 23.70
C PRO A 248 4.37 1.62 24.19
N SER A 249 3.52 1.51 25.21
CA SER A 249 3.25 0.21 25.83
C SER A 249 2.75 -0.81 24.81
N GLN A 250 3.22 -2.05 24.93
CA GLN A 250 2.73 -3.17 24.10
C GLN A 250 1.21 -3.35 24.18
N GLN A 251 0.60 -2.95 25.30
CA GLN A 251 -0.85 -2.99 25.46
C GLN A 251 -1.55 -1.95 24.57
N ALA A 252 -1.06 -0.71 24.53
CA ALA A 252 -1.61 0.35 23.68
C ALA A 252 -1.49 0.01 22.20
N ILE A 253 -0.31 -0.46 21.76
CA ILE A 253 -0.08 -0.91 20.39
C ILE A 253 -1.04 -2.04 20.00
N ARG A 254 -1.20 -3.05 20.87
CA ARG A 254 -2.12 -4.18 20.61
C ARG A 254 -3.57 -3.75 20.56
N ALA A 255 -3.97 -2.77 21.37
CA ALA A 255 -5.31 -2.21 21.31
C ALA A 255 -5.54 -1.56 19.94
N LEU A 256 -4.70 -0.59 19.57
CA LEU A 256 -4.81 0.11 18.29
C LEU A 256 -4.85 -0.84 17.09
N LEU A 257 -4.00 -1.88 17.08
CA LEU A 257 -4.00 -2.90 16.03
C LEU A 257 -5.27 -3.75 16.00
N ARG A 258 -5.77 -4.20 17.15
CA ARG A 258 -7.01 -4.96 17.24
C ARG A 258 -8.20 -4.14 16.73
N ASP A 259 -8.25 -2.86 17.09
CA ASP A 259 -9.37 -1.99 16.79
C ASP A 259 -9.33 -1.53 15.32
N SER A 260 -8.12 -1.33 14.79
CA SER A 260 -7.88 -1.22 13.34
C SER A 260 -8.37 -2.47 12.62
N LYS A 261 -8.01 -3.66 13.10
CA LYS A 261 -8.39 -4.92 12.47
C LYS A 261 -9.91 -5.09 12.42
N LEU A 262 -10.61 -4.77 13.50
CA LEU A 262 -12.06 -4.88 13.58
C LEU A 262 -12.77 -4.01 12.52
N ALA A 263 -12.28 -2.79 12.28
CA ALA A 263 -12.83 -1.93 11.24
C ALA A 263 -12.75 -2.60 9.85
N TYR A 264 -11.57 -3.10 9.47
CA TYR A 264 -11.40 -3.81 8.21
C TYR A 264 -12.20 -5.13 8.15
N GLU A 265 -12.34 -5.85 9.26
CA GLU A 265 -13.18 -7.06 9.32
C GLU A 265 -14.67 -6.76 9.06
N GLN A 266 -15.16 -5.57 9.44
CA GLN A 266 -16.52 -5.13 9.08
C GLN A 266 -16.64 -4.84 7.58
N ASP A 267 -15.63 -4.21 6.99
CA ASP A 267 -15.60 -3.91 5.55
C ASP A 267 -15.49 -5.18 4.69
N LEU A 268 -14.74 -6.19 5.15
CA LEU A 268 -14.58 -7.47 4.44
C LEU A 268 -15.93 -8.10 4.08
N VAL A 269 -16.92 -8.01 4.97
CA VAL A 269 -18.27 -8.54 4.72
C VAL A 269 -18.89 -7.91 3.47
N ILE A 270 -18.69 -6.61 3.26
CA ILE A 270 -19.19 -5.91 2.07
C ILE A 270 -18.32 -6.24 0.86
N TRP A 271 -16.99 -6.10 1.00
CA TRP A 271 -16.05 -6.28 -0.10
C TRP A 271 -16.14 -7.68 -0.71
N GLU A 272 -16.15 -8.74 0.11
CA GLU A 272 -16.15 -10.12 -0.38
C GLU A 272 -17.48 -10.55 -1.01
N ASN A 273 -18.57 -9.83 -0.73
CA ASN A 273 -19.91 -10.15 -1.22
C ASN A 273 -20.43 -9.13 -2.25
N ARG A 274 -19.62 -8.12 -2.62
CA ARG A 274 -19.98 -7.13 -3.63
C ARG A 274 -19.88 -7.74 -5.03
N ILE A 275 -20.91 -7.54 -5.85
CA ILE A 275 -20.87 -7.85 -7.28
C ILE A 275 -20.05 -6.74 -7.98
N HIS A 276 -18.73 -6.90 -8.10
CA HIS A 276 -17.91 -5.75 -8.50
C HIS A 276 -18.01 -5.34 -9.97
N ASP A 277 -18.54 -6.19 -10.84
CA ASP A 277 -18.83 -5.85 -12.24
C ASP A 277 -20.23 -5.27 -12.43
N ALA A 278 -21.03 -5.13 -11.37
CA ALA A 278 -22.30 -4.42 -11.42
C ALA A 278 -22.05 -2.93 -11.73
N PRO A 279 -22.86 -2.31 -12.60
CA PRO A 279 -22.71 -0.91 -12.95
C PRO A 279 -23.00 -0.01 -11.74
N ASN A 280 -22.09 0.91 -11.44
CA ASN A 280 -22.28 1.93 -10.41
C ASN A 280 -23.32 2.97 -10.87
N ARG A 281 -24.23 3.35 -9.97
CA ARG A 281 -25.20 4.44 -10.16
C ARG A 281 -24.97 5.51 -9.10
N LEU A 282 -23.93 6.30 -9.32
CA LEU A 282 -23.50 7.34 -8.39
C LEU A 282 -24.48 8.52 -8.39
N THR A 283 -24.63 9.13 -7.22
CA THR A 283 -25.45 10.30 -6.93
C THR A 283 -24.56 11.52 -6.70
N PRO A 284 -25.12 12.74 -6.61
CA PRO A 284 -24.33 13.92 -6.22
C PRO A 284 -23.65 13.81 -4.85
N GLU A 285 -24.08 12.90 -3.97
CA GLU A 285 -23.44 12.67 -2.66
C GLU A 285 -22.13 11.85 -2.76
N ASP A 286 -21.82 11.29 -3.93
CA ASP A 286 -20.63 10.48 -4.19
C ASP A 286 -19.49 11.32 -4.81
N ASP A 287 -19.49 12.63 -4.61
CA ASP A 287 -18.50 13.56 -5.17
C ASP A 287 -17.07 13.26 -4.71
N LEU A 288 -16.90 12.84 -3.45
CA LEU A 288 -15.64 12.39 -2.88
C LEU A 288 -15.12 11.11 -3.55
N ILE A 289 -16.00 10.15 -3.82
CA ILE A 289 -15.67 8.91 -4.55
C ILE A 289 -15.23 9.23 -5.98
N LEU A 290 -15.98 10.09 -6.67
CA LEU A 290 -15.61 10.55 -8.02
C LEU A 290 -14.26 11.27 -8.03
N ALA A 291 -13.93 12.03 -6.97
CA ALA A 291 -12.63 12.68 -6.85
C ALA A 291 -11.49 11.68 -6.64
N PHE A 292 -11.70 10.64 -5.83
CA PHE A 292 -10.74 9.54 -5.68
C PHE A 292 -10.53 8.77 -7.00
N GLN A 293 -11.60 8.49 -7.74
CA GLN A 293 -11.49 7.82 -9.05
C GLN A 293 -10.68 8.68 -10.05
N LYS A 294 -10.94 9.99 -10.10
CA LYS A 294 -10.11 10.93 -10.89
C LYS A 294 -8.66 10.94 -10.43
N PHE A 295 -8.40 10.85 -9.13
CA PHE A 295 -7.06 10.75 -8.59
C PHE A 295 -6.36 9.47 -9.09
N CYS A 296 -7.05 8.33 -9.11
CA CYS A 296 -6.53 7.04 -9.57
C CYS A 296 -6.14 7.06 -11.05
N MET A 297 -6.94 7.71 -11.90
CA MET A 297 -6.65 7.86 -13.33
C MET A 297 -5.29 8.52 -13.61
N ARG A 298 -4.75 9.33 -12.68
CA ARG A 298 -3.43 9.96 -12.83
C ARG A 298 -2.27 8.96 -12.77
N PHE A 299 -2.51 7.75 -12.26
CA PHE A 299 -1.53 6.68 -12.12
C PHE A 299 -1.66 5.61 -13.23
N GLU A 300 -2.65 5.76 -14.10
CA GLU A 300 -2.78 4.96 -15.30
C GLU A 300 -1.82 5.49 -16.37
N ASP A 301 -1.28 4.61 -17.21
CA ASP A 301 -0.37 5.02 -18.29
C ASP A 301 -1.08 6.00 -19.25
N GLU A 302 -0.44 7.12 -19.57
CA GLU A 302 -0.69 7.86 -20.82
C GLU A 302 -0.17 6.99 -21.98
N LYS A 303 -0.92 5.94 -22.32
CA LYS A 303 -0.58 4.87 -23.28
C LYS A 303 0.61 4.01 -22.86
N SER A 304 0.38 2.70 -22.88
CA SER A 304 1.34 1.62 -22.64
C SER A 304 2.58 1.69 -23.55
N ALA A 305 3.57 2.52 -23.21
CA ALA A 305 4.88 2.54 -23.85
C ALA A 305 5.75 1.29 -23.50
N ALA A 306 5.23 0.38 -22.69
CA ALA A 306 5.85 -0.91 -22.40
C ALA A 306 5.66 -1.96 -23.53
N ASN A 307 4.79 -1.71 -24.52
CA ASN A 307 4.63 -2.60 -25.68
C ASN A 307 5.58 -2.28 -26.86
N GLU A 308 6.32 -1.16 -26.83
CA GLU A 308 7.29 -0.84 -27.90
C GLU A 308 8.71 -1.34 -27.61
N ALA A 309 9.08 -1.61 -26.34
CA ALA A 309 10.38 -2.16 -25.98
C ALA A 309 10.54 -3.66 -26.32
N HIS A 310 9.43 -4.37 -26.58
CA HIS A 310 9.47 -5.75 -27.07
C HIS A 310 9.55 -5.87 -28.60
N ALA A 311 9.40 -4.76 -29.34
CA ALA A 311 9.39 -4.78 -30.81
C ALA A 311 10.75 -4.43 -31.45
N THR A 312 11.65 -3.76 -30.74
CA THR A 312 12.91 -3.23 -31.32
C THR A 312 14.17 -4.02 -31.02
N CYS A 313 14.08 -5.13 -30.27
CA CYS A 313 15.17 -6.11 -30.16
C CYS A 313 14.94 -7.33 -31.08
N SER A 314 14.47 -7.07 -32.30
CA SER A 314 14.48 -8.06 -33.38
C SER A 314 15.46 -7.60 -34.45
N VAL A 315 16.53 -8.40 -34.60
CA VAL A 315 17.49 -8.41 -35.70
C VAL A 315 18.41 -7.18 -35.79
N ARG A 316 19.61 -7.31 -35.22
CA ARG A 316 20.89 -7.16 -35.92
C ARG A 316 22.00 -7.86 -35.16
#